data_AF-A0A920SQ72-F1
#
_entry.id   AF-A0A920SQ72-F1
#
_cell.length_a   1.000
_cell.length_b   1.000
_cell.length_c   1.000
_cell.angle_alpha   90.00
_cell.angle_beta   90.00
_cell.angle_gamma   90.00
#
_symmetry.space_group_name_H-M   'P 1'
#
loop_
_entity.id
_entity.type
_entity.pdbx_description
1 polymer ?
#
loop_
_entity_poly.entity_id
_entity_poly.type
_entity_poly.pdbx_seq_one_letter_code
_entity_poly.pdbx_strand_id
1 'polypeptide(L)' 'MIIPVGSRFTVQDLVLIEKSPAGEFVLRQILPVRFVPLTGEH' A
#
# COMPACT_ATOMS: atom_id res chain seq x y z
N MET A 1 3.19 -1.08 -9.31
CA MET A 1 2.89 0.02 -8.37
C MET A 1 2.65 -0.58 -6.99
N ILE A 2 3.16 0.03 -5.92
CA ILE A 2 2.91 -0.42 -4.55
C ILE A 2 2.24 0.73 -3.80
N ILE A 3 1.13 0.45 -3.11
CA ILE A 3 0.37 1.46 -2.37
C ILE A 3 -0.31 0.84 -1.14
N PRO A 4 -0.32 1.53 0.01
CA PRO A 4 -1.14 1.14 1.13
C PRO A 4 -2.62 1.48 0.87
N VAL A 5 -3.52 0.53 1.14
CA VAL A 5 -4.97 0.70 0.99
C VAL A 5 -5.66 0.37 2.31
N GLY A 6 -6.50 1.29 2.78
CA GLY A 6 -7.30 1.12 3.98
C GLY A 6 -7.72 2.47 4.57
N SER A 7 -8.48 2.44 5.67
CA SER A 7 -8.93 3.65 6.35
C SER A 7 -7.77 4.37 7.05
N ARG A 8 -7.91 5.69 7.21
CA ARG A 8 -6.94 6.49 7.97
C ARG A 8 -6.92 6.04 9.42
N PHE A 9 -5.73 6.07 10.04
CA PHE A 9 -5.48 5.70 11.44
C PHE A 9 -5.78 4.25 11.81
N THR A 10 -6.08 3.38 10.83
CA THR A 10 -6.17 1.93 11.01
C THR A 10 -4.96 1.23 10.40
N VAL A 11 -4.83 -0.07 10.63
CA VAL A 11 -3.94 -0.92 9.82
C VAL A 11 -4.46 -0.88 8.37
N GLN A 12 -3.53 -0.81 7.43
CA GLN A 12 -3.78 -0.83 5.99
C GLN A 12 -3.09 -2.05 5.39
N ASP A 13 -3.50 -2.48 4.21
CA ASP A 13 -2.77 -3.52 3.47
C ASP A 13 -1.84 -2.90 2.46
N LEU A 14 -0.60 -3.39 2.40
CA LEU A 14 0.33 -3.06 1.34
C LEU A 14 -0.04 -3.89 0.11
N VAL A 15 -0.45 -3.21 -0.95
CA VAL A 15 -0.92 -3.85 -2.18
C VAL A 15 0.07 -3.61 -3.30
N LEU A 16 0.39 -4.67 -4.04
CA LEU A 16 1.10 -4.61 -5.31
C LEU A 16 0.09 -4.72 -6.45
N ILE A 17 0.14 -3.72 -7.32
CA ILE A 17 -0.65 -3.63 -8.54
C ILE A 17 0.31 -3.77 -9.73
N GLU A 18 0.07 -4.78 -10.55
CA GLU A 18 0.81 -5.08 -11.77
C GLU A 18 -0.11 -4.83 -12.96
N LYS A 19 0.34 -3.98 -13.90
CA LYS A 19 -0.37 -3.76 -15.15
C LYS A 19 0.31 -4.58 -16.24
N SER A 20 -0.43 -5.46 -16.89
CA SER A 20 0.07 -6.23 -18.03
C SER A 20 0.19 -5.35 -19.28
N PRO A 21 1.00 -5.74 -20.27
CA PRO A 21 1.06 -5.04 -21.56
C PRO A 21 -0.29 -5.00 -22.30
N ALA A 22 -1.17 -5.97 -22.04
CA ALA A 22 -2.52 -6.02 -22.59
C ALA A 22 -3.52 -5.08 -21.89
N GLY A 23 -3.11 -4.42 -20.80
CA GLY A 23 -3.93 -3.48 -20.04
C GLY A 23 -4.63 -4.07 -18.81
N GLU A 24 -4.50 -5.37 -18.58
CA GLU A 24 -5.07 -6.04 -17.41
C GLU A 24 -4.34 -5.65 -16.11
N PHE A 25 -5.07 -5.65 -15.00
CA PHE A 25 -4.51 -5.40 -13.68
C PHE A 25 -4.55 -6.66 -12.81
N VAL A 26 -3.42 -6.98 -12.19
CA VAL A 26 -3.32 -8.02 -11.15
C VAL A 26 -3.04 -7.32 -9.82
N LEU A 27 -3.78 -7.71 -8.79
CA LEU A 27 -3.70 -7.13 -7.46
C LEU A 27 -3.30 -8.22 -6.46
N ARG A 28 -2.28 -7.94 -5.65
CA ARG A 28 -1.76 -8.85 -4.61
C ARG A 28 -1.57 -8.10 -3.30
N GLN A 29 -2.21 -8.59 -2.24
CA GLN A 29 -1.92 -8.16 -0.86
C GLN A 29 -0.59 -8.79 -0.42
N ILE A 30 0.31 -7.97 0.10
CA ILE A 30 1.63 -8.41 0.59
C ILE A 30 1.59 -8.61 2.09
N LEU A 31 1.36 -7.53 2.83
CA LEU A 31 1.38 -7.54 4.30
C LEU A 31 0.62 -6.33 4.86
N PRO A 32 0.13 -6.42 6.11
CA PRO A 32 -0.44 -5.28 6.80
C PRO A 32 0.63 -4.25 7.19
N VAL A 33 0.38 -2.96 6.95
CA VAL A 33 1.25 -1.83 7.28
C VAL A 33 0.53 -0.78 8.13
N ARG A 34 1.31 0.04 8.84
CA ARG A 34 0.83 1.21 9.58
C ARG A 34 1.79 2.37 9.36
N PHE A 35 1.27 3.49 8.85
CA PHE A 35 2.03 4.74 8.78
C PHE A 35 1.88 5.51 10.09
N VAL A 36 3.00 5.92 10.65
CA VAL A 36 3.09 6.76 11.84
C VAL A 36 3.77 8.08 11.47
N PRO A 37 3.37 9.21 12.06
CA PRO A 37 4.10 10.47 11.89
C PRO A 37 5.57 10.30 12.30
N LEU A 38 6.49 10.89 11.53
CA LEU A 38 7.88 11.03 11.98
C LEU A 38 7.92 12.17 13.01
N THR A 39 8.19 11.84 14.27
CA THR A 39 8.11 12.78 15.40
C THR A 39 9.48 13.20 15.94
N GLY A 40 10.55 13.09 15.14
CA GLY A 40 11.89 13.52 15.53
C GLY A 40 12.12 15.02 15.26
N GLU A 41 12.96 15.66 16.08
CA GLU A 41 13.50 16.99 15.78
C GLU A 41 14.59 16.82 14.71
N HIS A 42 14.39 17.46 13.55
CA HIS A 42 15.31 17.39 12.40
C HIS A 42 16.53 18.28 12.59
#